data_AF-C6J745-F1
#
_entry.id   AF-C6J745-F1
#
_cell.length_a   1.000
_cell.length_b   1.000
_cell.length_c   1.000
_cell.angle_alpha   90.00
_cell.angle_beta   90.00
_cell.angle_gamma   90.00
#
_symmetry.space_group_name_H-M   'P 1'
#
loop_
_entity.id
_entity.type
_entity.pdbx_description
1 polymer ?
#
loop_
_entity_poly.entity_id
_entity_poly.type
_entity_poly.pdbx_seq_one_letter_code
_entity_poly.pdbx_strand_id
1 'polypeptide(L)' 'MLEFLRSIAPITERVDVMLEAKLKDGALSALMEDLARYREEGVEILDGASVRIQP' A
#
# COMPACT_ATOMS: atom_id res chain seq x y z
N MET A 1 8.45 0.83 -5.54
CA MET A 1 6.98 0.67 -5.39
C MET A 1 6.34 1.94 -4.85
N LEU A 2 6.75 2.46 -3.69
CA LEU A 2 6.19 3.69 -3.12
C LEU A 2 6.26 4.90 -4.09
N GLU A 3 7.41 5.11 -4.75
CA GLU A 3 7.57 6.13 -5.80
C GLU A 3 6.54 6.03 -6.94
N PHE A 4 6.19 4.81 -7.35
CA PHE A 4 5.16 4.59 -8.36
C PHE A 4 3.78 4.95 -7.83
N LEU A 5 3.46 4.57 -6.59
CA LEU A 5 2.18 4.91 -5.98
C LEU A 5 2.04 6.43 -5.79
N ARG A 6 3.12 7.13 -5.42
CA ARG A 6 3.14 8.59 -5.33
C ARG A 6 2.95 9.27 -6.69
N SER A 7 3.59 8.77 -7.74
CA SER A 7 3.48 9.40 -9.06
C SER A 7 2.07 9.30 -9.65
N ILE A 8 1.29 8.28 -9.27
CA ILE A 8 -0.10 8.11 -9.71
C ILE A 8 -1.12 8.73 -8.74
N ALA A 9 -0.77 8.99 -7.48
CA ALA A 9 -1.70 9.52 -6.46
C ALA A 9 -2.45 10.81 -6.90
N PRO A 10 -1.86 11.75 -7.66
CA PRO A 10 -2.59 12.93 -8.14
C PRO A 10 -3.60 12.66 -9.26
N ILE A 11 -3.51 11.52 -9.96
CA ILE A 11 -4.30 11.24 -11.17
C ILE A 11 -5.32 10.11 -10.99
N THR A 12 -5.27 9.38 -9.87
CA THR A 12 -6.24 8.33 -9.54
C THR A 12 -6.61 8.38 -8.07
N GLU A 13 -7.92 8.38 -7.79
CA GLU A 13 -8.44 8.43 -6.42
C GLU A 13 -8.23 7.11 -5.66
N ARG A 14 -8.34 5.97 -6.37
CA ARG A 14 -8.27 4.63 -5.79
C ARG A 14 -7.58 3.67 -6.73
N VAL A 15 -6.80 2.75 -6.15
CA VAL A 15 -6.17 1.64 -6.86
C VAL A 15 -6.43 0.37 -6.06
N ASP A 16 -7.15 -0.57 -6.65
CA ASP A 16 -7.33 -1.91 -6.11
C ASP A 16 -6.33 -2.86 -6.78
N VAL A 17 -5.64 -3.69 -5.98
CA VAL A 17 -4.59 -4.60 -6.45
C VAL A 17 -4.92 -6.03 -6.03
N MET A 18 -4.73 -6.98 -6.93
CA MET A 18 -4.84 -8.41 -6.62
C MET A 18 -3.47 -8.98 -6.25
N LEU A 19 -3.39 -9.68 -5.11
CA LEU A 19 -2.18 -10.41 -4.72
C LEU A 19 -2.27 -11.87 -5.16
N GLU A 20 -1.39 -12.28 -6.09
CA GLU A 20 -1.20 -13.67 -6.48
C GLU A 20 -0.11 -14.30 -5.60
N ALA A 21 -0.53 -15.04 -4.57
CA ALA A 21 0.38 -15.69 -3.64
C ALA A 21 -0.17 -17.05 -3.17
N LYS A 22 0.72 -18.00 -2.86
CA LYS A 22 0.32 -19.30 -2.28
C LYS A 22 -0.30 -19.15 -0.88
N LEU A 23 0.25 -18.26 -0.06
CA LEU A 23 -0.24 -17.92 1.28
C LEU A 23 -0.71 -16.46 1.25
N LYS A 24 -1.95 -16.24 0.78
CA LYS A 24 -2.48 -14.89 0.51
C LYS A 24 -2.51 -14.01 1.76
N ASP A 25 -2.99 -14.54 2.88
CA ASP A 25 -3.11 -13.77 4.13
C ASP A 25 -1.72 -13.35 4.65
N GLY A 26 -0.74 -14.27 4.61
CA GLY A 26 0.63 -13.97 5.00
C GLY A 26 1.30 -12.94 4.10
N ALA A 27 1.04 -13.01 2.78
CA ALA A 27 1.54 -12.02 1.83
C ALA A 27 0.93 -10.64 2.06
N LEU A 28 -0.37 -10.57 2.35
CA LEU A 28 -1.04 -9.32 2.70
C LEU A 28 -0.48 -8.73 3.98
N SER A 29 -0.38 -9.51 5.06
CA SER A 29 0.19 -9.04 6.33
C SER A 29 1.62 -8.52 6.15
N ALA A 30 2.48 -9.25 5.43
CA ALA A 30 3.84 -8.82 5.15
C ALA A 30 3.88 -7.51 4.34
N LEU A 31 3.02 -7.38 3.33
CA LEU A 31 2.92 -6.15 2.53
C LEU A 31 2.50 -4.94 3.39
N MET A 32 1.52 -5.13 4.28
CA MET A 32 1.06 -4.06 5.16
C MET A 32 2.12 -3.67 6.19
N GLU A 33 2.90 -4.63 6.71
CA GLU A 33 4.04 -4.36 7.58
C GLU A 33 5.15 -3.60 6.85
N ASP A 34 5.46 -3.98 5.61
CA ASP A 34 6.45 -3.28 4.78
C ASP A 34 5.99 -1.85 4.48
N LEU A 35 4.71 -1.65 4.14
CA LEU A 35 4.13 -0.32 3.91
C LEU A 35 4.12 0.54 5.18
N ALA A 36 3.91 -0.06 6.36
CA ALA A 36 3.93 0.67 7.63
C ALA A 36 5.30 1.27 7.97
N ARG A 37 6.40 0.76 7.39
CA ARG A 37 7.74 1.34 7.56
C ARG A 37 7.88 2.73 6.93
N TYR A 38 7.02 3.06 5.97
CA TYR A 38 7.01 4.33 5.25
C TYR A 38 6.04 5.37 5.85
N ARG A 39 5.64 5.21 7.12
CA ARG A 39 4.71 6.15 7.79
C ARG A 39 5.21 7.59 7.82
N GLU A 40 6.52 7.78 8.03
CA GLU A 40 7.14 9.11 8.00
C GLU A 40 7.34 9.64 6.57
N GLU A 41 7.06 8.80 5.58
CA GLU A 41 7.19 9.06 4.15
C GLU A 41 5.82 9.14 3.46
N GLY A 42 4.78 9.56 4.19
CA GLY A 42 3.46 9.81 3.60
C GLY A 42 2.60 8.57 3.36
N VAL A 43 2.92 7.43 3.97
CA VAL A 43 2.04 6.24 3.97
C VAL A 43 1.22 6.19 5.26
N GLU A 44 -0.10 6.27 5.14
CA GLU A 44 -1.03 6.14 6.26
C GLU A 44 -1.78 4.81 6.16
N ILE A 45 -1.70 3.96 7.18
CA ILE A 45 -2.48 2.72 7.24
C ILE A 45 -3.91 3.06 7.66
N LEU A 46 -4.89 2.71 6.83
CA LEU A 46 -6.31 2.95 7.12
C LEU A 46 -6.96 1.75 7.80
N ASP A 47 -6.67 0.55 7.31
CA ASP A 47 -7.15 -0.72 7.84
C ASP A 47 -6.15 -1.85 7.54
N GLY A 48 -6.55 -3.11 7.75
CA GLY A 48 -5.70 -4.28 7.55
C GLY A 48 -5.34 -4.62 6.09
N ALA A 49 -5.89 -3.91 5.10
CA ALA A 49 -5.65 -4.14 3.68
C ALA A 49 -5.60 -2.86 2.83
N SER A 50 -5.77 -1.68 3.44
CA SER A 50 -5.86 -0.40 2.76
C SER A 50 -4.87 0.61 3.34
N VAL A 51 -4.22 1.35 2.45
CA VAL A 51 -3.34 2.46 2.81
C VAL A 51 -3.71 3.71 2.01
N ARG A 52 -3.44 4.89 2.59
CA ARG A 52 -3.46 6.17 1.90
C ARG A 52 -2.03 6.59 1.60
N ILE A 53 -1.80 7.00 0.36
CA ILE A 53 -0.51 7.50 -0.11
C ILE A 53 -0.62 9.01 -0.28
N GLN A 54 0.26 9.74 0.41
CA GLN A 54 0.43 11.18 0.23
C GLN A 54 1.57 11.42 -0.78
N PRO A 55 1.41 12.39 -1.71
CA PRO A 55 2.45 12.78 -2.66
C PRO A 55 3.74 13.26 -1.97
#